data_AF-A0A3B0YH87-F1
#
_entry.id   AF-A0A3B0YH87-F1
#
_cell.length_a   1.000
_cell.length_b   1.000
_cell.length_c   1.000
_cell.angle_alpha   90.00
_cell.angle_beta   90.00
_cell.angle_gamma   90.00
#
_symmetry.space_group_name_H-M   'P 1'
#
loop_
_entity.id
_entity.type
_entity.pdbx_description
1 polymer ?
#
loop_
_entity_poly.entity_id
_entity_poly.type
_entity_poly.pdbx_seq_one_letter_code
_entity_poly.pdbx_strand_id
1 'polypeptide(L)'
;MKINFREKARGSLSKAKHELTTQDDSRLQYAALDLHMAIEAITYDRAQAYAAEIPPDEYKTWQPRKLMQLLLVIDTDTDKNSGIGIGIEKTPGVAAEETTFLGTENVFNFKSIKGHYDALGSYLHMPTLKQIEDNKSHNLNKLRSRCEKIIKALEATLSSPVFNITIGSFSVMV
;
A
#
# COMPACT_ATOMS: atom_id res chain seq x y z
N MET A 1 6.66 -17.77 9.50
CA MET A 1 5.59 -17.97 8.49
C MET A 1 5.40 -16.67 7.72
N LYS A 2 5.62 -16.66 6.40
CA LYS A 2 5.41 -15.47 5.55
C LYS A 2 3.94 -15.38 5.17
N ILE A 3 3.24 -14.34 5.61
CA ILE A 3 1.82 -14.15 5.27
C ILE A 3 1.76 -13.52 3.87
N ASN A 4 0.97 -14.10 2.97
CA ASN A 4 0.75 -13.52 1.64
C ASN A 4 -0.24 -12.34 1.71
N PHE A 5 0.27 -11.17 2.10
CA PHE A 5 -0.52 -9.96 2.22
C PHE A 5 -0.94 -9.40 0.86
N ARG A 6 -0.13 -9.57 -0.18
CA ARG A 6 -0.48 -9.16 -1.54
C ARG A 6 -1.75 -9.82 -2.06
N GLU A 7 -1.92 -11.13 -1.83
CA GLU A 7 -3.17 -11.84 -2.15
C GLU A 7 -4.35 -11.34 -1.31
N LYS A 8 -4.14 -11.07 -0.01
CA LYS A 8 -5.19 -10.46 0.83
C LYS A 8 -5.64 -9.11 0.29
N ALA A 9 -4.68 -8.27 -0.15
CA ALA A 9 -4.98 -6.99 -0.77
C ALA A 9 -5.78 -7.13 -2.07
N ARG A 10 -5.43 -8.11 -2.93
CA ARG A 10 -6.20 -8.43 -4.15
C ARG A 10 -7.62 -8.86 -3.81
N GLY A 11 -7.80 -9.71 -2.81
CA GLY A 11 -9.11 -10.15 -2.34
C GLY A 11 -9.98 -8.99 -1.87
N SER A 12 -9.44 -8.11 -1.02
CA SER A 12 -10.14 -6.91 -0.56
C SER A 12 -10.43 -5.91 -1.69
N LEU A 13 -9.49 -5.69 -2.60
CA LEU A 13 -9.71 -4.84 -3.77
C LEU A 13 -10.86 -5.36 -4.66
N SER A 14 -10.93 -6.67 -4.87
CA SER A 14 -12.00 -7.31 -5.63
C SER A 14 -13.37 -7.07 -4.99
N LYS A 15 -13.48 -7.25 -3.67
CA LYS A 15 -14.71 -6.97 -2.91
C LYS A 15 -15.11 -5.50 -3.02
N ALA A 16 -14.18 -4.57 -2.79
CA ALA A 16 -14.47 -3.14 -2.91
C ALA A 16 -14.99 -2.76 -4.31
N LYS A 17 -14.41 -3.34 -5.37
CA LYS A 17 -14.89 -3.14 -6.74
C LYS A 17 -16.31 -3.68 -6.91
N HIS A 18 -16.61 -4.87 -6.39
CA HIS A 18 -17.95 -5.44 -6.42
C HIS A 18 -18.96 -4.50 -5.74
N GLU A 19 -18.65 -4.00 -4.54
CA GLU A 19 -19.52 -3.07 -3.82
C GLU A 19 -19.82 -1.80 -4.63
N LEU A 20 -18.82 -1.23 -5.32
CA LEU A 20 -19.05 -0.06 -6.16
C LEU A 20 -19.94 -0.34 -7.37
N THR A 21 -19.88 -1.55 -7.94
CA THR A 21 -20.69 -1.93 -9.13
C THR A 21 -22.18 -2.07 -8.82
N THR A 22 -22.56 -2.29 -7.56
CA THR A 22 -23.96 -2.41 -7.16
C THR A 22 -24.75 -1.11 -7.38
N GLN A 23 -24.07 0.04 -7.50
CA GLN A 23 -24.66 1.39 -7.54
C GLN A 23 -25.57 1.71 -6.35
N ASP A 24 -25.51 0.92 -5.27
CA ASP A 24 -26.20 1.17 -4.03
C ASP A 24 -25.29 1.98 -3.09
N ASP A 25 -25.74 3.18 -2.76
CA ASP A 25 -25.01 4.11 -1.91
C ASP A 25 -24.86 3.62 -0.46
N SER A 26 -25.78 2.76 0.01
CA SER A 26 -25.66 2.12 1.33
C SER A 26 -24.47 1.17 1.39
N ARG A 27 -24.00 0.68 0.24
CA ARG A 27 -22.87 -0.25 0.12
C ARG A 27 -21.51 0.44 0.09
N LEU A 28 -21.47 1.77 -0.07
CA LEU A 28 -20.22 2.53 -0.14
C LEU A 28 -19.34 2.38 1.11
N GLN A 29 -19.94 2.17 2.29
CA GLN A 29 -19.18 1.94 3.51
C GLN A 29 -18.41 0.61 3.48
N TYR A 30 -18.98 -0.44 2.87
CA TYR A 30 -18.27 -1.72 2.69
C TYR A 30 -17.12 -1.58 1.68
N ALA A 31 -17.34 -0.84 0.59
CA ALA A 31 -16.26 -0.51 -0.34
C ALA A 31 -15.12 0.22 0.36
N ALA A 32 -15.44 1.21 1.20
CA ALA A 32 -14.45 1.94 1.98
C ALA A 32 -13.67 1.05 2.95
N LEU A 33 -14.37 0.14 3.63
CA LEU A 33 -13.77 -0.82 4.56
C LEU A 33 -12.80 -1.76 3.84
N ASP A 34 -13.22 -2.37 2.74
CA ASP A 34 -12.36 -3.28 1.98
C ASP A 34 -11.13 -2.56 1.40
N LEU A 35 -11.27 -1.32 0.94
CA LEU A 35 -10.11 -0.52 0.50
C LEU A 35 -9.16 -0.19 1.64
N HIS A 36 -9.68 0.07 2.84
CA HIS A 36 -8.86 0.25 4.03
C HIS A 36 -8.02 -1.00 4.31
N MET A 37 -8.65 -2.18 4.29
CA MET A 37 -7.97 -3.47 4.46
C MET A 37 -6.92 -3.73 3.37
N ALA A 38 -7.19 -3.35 2.12
CA ALA A 38 -6.24 -3.52 1.02
C ALA A 38 -4.99 -2.63 1.20
N ILE A 39 -5.16 -1.39 1.66
CA ILE A 39 -4.04 -0.48 1.96
C ILE A 39 -3.20 -1.04 3.12
N GLU A 40 -3.83 -1.54 4.18
CA GLU A 40 -3.12 -2.17 5.29
C GLU A 40 -2.31 -3.37 4.81
N ALA A 41 -2.94 -4.27 4.07
CA ALA A 41 -2.29 -5.46 3.55
C ALA A 41 -1.07 -5.10 2.68
N ILE A 42 -1.17 -4.16 1.74
CA ILE A 42 0.00 -3.74 0.93
C ILE A 42 1.10 -3.11 1.77
N THR A 43 0.74 -2.37 2.81
CA THR A 43 1.73 -1.76 3.69
C THR A 43 2.47 -2.81 4.53
N TYR A 44 1.75 -3.84 5.01
CA TYR A 44 2.34 -4.98 5.71
C TYR A 44 3.15 -5.89 4.78
N ASP A 45 2.73 -6.06 3.52
CA ASP A 45 3.47 -6.79 2.49
C ASP A 45 4.87 -6.21 2.32
N ARG A 46 4.96 -4.87 2.20
CA ARG A 46 6.23 -4.17 2.11
C ARG A 46 7.05 -4.25 3.39
N ALA A 47 6.43 -4.05 4.55
CA ALA A 47 7.14 -4.16 5.82
C ALA A 47 7.75 -5.55 6.06
N GLN A 48 7.10 -6.63 5.59
CA GLN A 48 7.69 -7.97 5.66
C GLN A 48 9.02 -8.08 4.91
N ALA A 49 9.25 -7.28 3.87
CA ALA A 49 10.53 -7.28 3.15
C ALA A 49 11.67 -6.68 3.96
N TYR A 50 11.34 -5.82 4.93
CA TYR A 50 12.29 -5.21 5.86
C TYR A 50 12.26 -5.87 7.25
N ALA A 51 11.69 -7.08 7.38
CA ALA A 51 11.48 -7.69 8.69
C ALA A 51 12.77 -7.92 9.51
N ALA A 52 13.93 -8.03 8.86
CA ALA A 52 15.23 -8.13 9.52
C ALA A 52 15.71 -6.79 10.14
N GLU A 53 15.23 -5.67 9.60
CA GLU A 53 15.63 -4.31 9.97
C GLU A 53 14.63 -3.63 10.92
N ILE A 54 13.50 -4.28 11.19
CA ILE A 54 12.42 -3.73 12.01
C ILE A 54 12.50 -4.30 13.45
N PRO A 55 12.49 -3.45 14.50
CA PRO A 55 12.53 -3.90 15.89
C PRO A 55 11.38 -4.86 16.25
N PRO A 56 11.64 -6.05 16.85
CA PRO A 56 10.69 -7.18 16.91
C PRO A 56 9.37 -7.00 17.68
N ASP A 57 9.25 -6.04 18.60
CA ASP A 57 8.07 -5.97 19.48
C ASP A 57 7.17 -4.75 19.24
N GLU A 58 7.71 -3.67 18.69
CA GLU A 58 6.93 -2.47 18.42
C GLU A 58 6.14 -2.61 17.10
N TYR A 59 6.67 -3.34 16.12
CA TYR A 59 6.09 -3.44 14.77
C TYR A 59 4.75 -4.17 14.68
N LYS A 60 4.46 -5.06 15.65
CA LYS A 60 3.28 -5.95 15.62
C LYS A 60 1.95 -5.19 15.74
N THR A 61 1.98 -3.90 16.08
CA THR A 61 0.79 -3.09 16.41
C THR A 61 0.61 -1.87 15.51
N TRP A 62 1.51 -1.64 14.55
CA TRP A 62 1.59 -0.36 13.86
C TRP A 62 0.64 -0.24 12.67
N GLN A 63 -0.05 0.90 12.64
CA GLN A 63 -0.90 1.32 11.52
C GLN A 63 -0.05 1.73 10.30
N PRO A 64 -0.60 1.65 9.07
CA PRO A 64 0.13 1.86 7.81
C PRO A 64 1.00 3.11 7.76
N ARG A 65 0.50 4.24 8.25
CA ARG A 65 1.24 5.50 8.23
C ARG A 65 2.52 5.42 9.06
N LYS A 66 2.45 4.94 10.30
CA LYS A 66 3.61 4.82 11.18
C LYS A 66 4.61 3.82 10.62
N LEU A 67 4.09 2.72 10.08
CA LEU A 67 4.93 1.69 9.47
C LEU A 67 5.70 2.24 8.27
N MET A 68 5.03 2.97 7.39
CA MET A 68 5.68 3.61 6.25
C MET A 68 6.74 4.64 6.66
N GLN A 69 6.51 5.39 7.74
CA GLN A 69 7.49 6.34 8.26
C GLN A 69 8.75 5.63 8.76
N LEU A 70 8.61 4.49 9.46
CA LEU A 70 9.77 3.70 9.85
C LEU A 70 10.53 3.19 8.62
N LEU A 71 9.81 2.65 7.63
CA LEU A 71 10.47 2.15 6.43
C LEU A 71 11.29 3.25 5.74
N LEU A 72 10.78 4.48 5.69
CA LEU A 72 11.52 5.64 5.17
C LEU A 72 12.74 6.05 6.01
N VAL A 73 12.78 5.68 7.30
CA VAL A 73 13.97 5.87 8.15
C VAL A 73 15.03 4.80 7.85
N ILE A 74 14.59 3.57 7.55
CA ILE A 74 15.47 2.45 7.20
C ILE A 74 16.05 2.67 5.78
N ASP A 75 15.19 3.05 4.83
CA ASP A 75 15.54 3.27 3.43
C ASP A 75 14.71 4.45 2.88
N THR A 76 15.40 5.52 2.51
CA THR A 76 14.77 6.78 2.08
C THR A 76 14.00 6.66 0.77
N ASP A 77 14.21 5.58 0.02
CA ASP A 77 13.60 5.37 -1.29
C ASP A 77 12.47 4.34 -1.26
N THR A 78 12.13 3.80 -0.08
CA THR A 78 11.11 2.75 0.08
C THR A 78 9.70 3.15 -0.41
N ASP A 79 9.39 4.44 -0.53
CA ASP A 79 8.10 4.92 -1.07
C ASP A 79 8.13 5.30 -2.56
N LYS A 80 9.26 5.10 -3.23
CA LYS A 80 9.47 5.42 -4.65
C LYS A 80 9.23 4.19 -5.53
N ASN A 81 8.80 4.44 -6.75
CA ASN A 81 8.78 3.40 -7.78
C ASN A 81 10.22 3.03 -8.15
N SER A 82 10.46 1.75 -8.39
CA SER A 82 11.78 1.22 -8.72
C SER A 82 11.67 0.21 -9.85
N GLY A 83 12.78 -0.08 -10.53
CA GLY A 83 12.83 -1.12 -11.55
C GLY A 83 14.09 -1.94 -11.39
N ILE A 84 14.05 -3.19 -11.82
CA ILE A 84 15.20 -4.09 -11.76
C ILE A 84 15.51 -4.66 -13.14
N GLY A 85 16.80 -4.72 -13.45
CA GLY A 85 17.34 -5.39 -14.62
C GLY A 85 18.60 -6.17 -14.24
N ILE A 86 18.93 -7.17 -15.05
CA ILE A 86 20.11 -8.01 -14.87
C ILE A 86 20.91 -8.00 -16.16
N GLY A 87 22.22 -7.75 -16.06
CA GLY A 87 23.17 -7.88 -17.16
C GLY A 87 24.30 -8.81 -16.77
N ILE A 88 24.90 -9.49 -17.76
CA ILE A 88 26.05 -10.37 -17.55
C ILE A 88 27.32 -9.56 -17.78
N GLU A 89 28.16 -9.46 -16.76
CA GLU A 89 29.47 -8.83 -16.87
C GLU A 89 30.38 -9.68 -17.77
N LYS A 90 30.85 -9.10 -18.89
CA LYS A 90 31.87 -9.74 -19.73
C LYS A 90 33.24 -9.77 -19.05
N THR A 91 33.49 -8.80 -18.17
CA THR A 91 34.71 -8.69 -17.36
C THR A 91 34.28 -8.40 -15.92
N PRO A 92 34.71 -9.21 -14.92
CA PRO A 92 34.32 -9.00 -13.54
C PRO A 92 34.60 -7.58 -13.04
N GLY A 93 33.58 -6.95 -12.46
CA GLY A 93 33.65 -5.56 -11.96
C GLY A 93 33.41 -4.49 -13.03
N VAL A 94 33.14 -4.87 -14.28
CA VAL A 94 32.77 -3.97 -15.37
C VAL A 94 31.29 -4.16 -15.69
N ALA A 95 30.53 -3.06 -15.61
CA ALA A 95 29.09 -3.07 -15.87
C ALA A 95 28.76 -3.70 -17.24
N ALA A 96 27.71 -4.51 -17.27
CA ALA A 96 27.27 -5.19 -18.48
C ALA A 96 26.87 -4.19 -19.58
N GLU A 97 27.26 -4.48 -20.82
CA GLU A 97 26.87 -3.69 -22.00
C GLU A 97 25.37 -3.81 -22.30
N GLU A 98 24.79 -4.99 -22.03
CA GLU A 98 23.37 -5.27 -22.22
C GLU A 98 22.74 -5.68 -20.89
N THR A 99 21.58 -5.09 -20.61
CA THR A 99 20.78 -5.40 -19.41
C THR A 99 19.40 -5.88 -19.82
N THR A 100 19.02 -7.06 -19.35
CA THR A 100 17.66 -7.59 -19.46
C THR A 100 16.80 -6.96 -18.36
N PHE A 101 15.85 -6.12 -18.74
CA PHE A 101 14.92 -5.50 -17.80
C PHE A 101 13.83 -6.50 -17.36
N LEU A 102 13.64 -6.66 -16.05
CA LEU A 102 12.69 -7.61 -15.48
C LEU A 102 11.35 -6.95 -15.11
N GLY A 103 11.33 -5.64 -14.87
CA GLY A 103 10.10 -4.89 -14.64
C GLY A 103 10.24 -3.74 -13.66
N THR A 104 9.13 -3.03 -13.50
CA THR A 104 8.97 -1.90 -12.59
C THR A 104 8.00 -2.24 -11.47
N GLU A 105 8.38 -1.89 -10.24
CA GLU A 105 7.48 -1.81 -9.10
C GLU A 105 6.82 -0.43 -9.04
N ASN A 106 5.49 -0.42 -8.98
CA ASN A 106 4.74 0.75 -8.54
C ASN A 106 4.43 0.62 -7.06
N VAL A 107 4.85 1.61 -6.27
CA VAL A 107 4.67 1.60 -4.82
C VAL A 107 3.44 2.39 -4.42
N PHE A 108 2.62 1.82 -3.52
CA PHE A 108 1.61 2.59 -2.80
C PHE A 108 2.31 3.51 -1.79
N ASN A 109 2.66 4.71 -2.26
CA ASN A 109 3.59 5.61 -1.58
C ASN A 109 3.00 6.28 -0.32
N PHE A 110 3.86 6.93 0.45
CA PHE A 110 3.48 7.55 1.72
C PHE A 110 2.40 8.62 1.56
N LYS A 111 2.47 9.41 0.48
CA LYS A 111 1.46 10.43 0.16
C LYS A 111 0.09 9.82 -0.06
N SER A 112 0.03 8.70 -0.80
CA SER A 112 -1.20 7.94 -1.04
C SER A 112 -1.76 7.37 0.26
N ILE A 113 -0.91 6.79 1.12
CA ILE A 113 -1.33 6.31 2.45
C ILE A 113 -1.94 7.46 3.25
N LYS A 114 -1.22 8.57 3.44
CA LYS A 114 -1.70 9.73 4.21
C LYS A 114 -2.98 10.33 3.63
N GLY A 115 -3.11 10.39 2.31
CA GLY A 115 -4.26 11.00 1.65
C GLY A 115 -5.51 10.11 1.60
N HIS A 116 -5.32 8.79 1.54
CA HIS A 116 -6.40 7.83 1.31
C HIS A 116 -6.80 7.05 2.55
N TYR A 117 -5.84 6.54 3.33
CA TYR A 117 -6.10 5.76 4.54
C TYR A 117 -6.86 6.60 5.58
N ASP A 118 -6.29 7.73 5.98
CA ASP A 118 -6.88 8.64 6.97
C ASP A 118 -8.27 9.14 6.53
N ALA A 119 -8.44 9.36 5.22
CA ALA A 119 -9.70 9.79 4.66
C ALA A 119 -10.77 8.68 4.68
N LEU A 120 -10.41 7.44 4.35
CA LEU A 120 -11.35 6.32 4.40
C LEU A 120 -11.83 6.07 5.82
N GLY A 121 -10.93 6.12 6.81
CA GLY A 121 -11.27 5.95 8.22
C GLY A 121 -12.41 6.87 8.67
N SER A 122 -12.41 8.13 8.21
CA SER A 122 -13.48 9.08 8.55
C SER A 122 -14.89 8.63 8.15
N TYR A 123 -15.04 7.89 7.04
CA TYR A 123 -16.33 7.38 6.56
C TYR A 123 -16.75 6.07 7.23
N LEU A 124 -15.85 5.43 7.99
CA LEU A 124 -16.12 4.21 8.74
C LEU A 124 -16.65 4.50 10.15
N HIS A 125 -16.55 5.75 10.60
CA HIS A 125 -17.04 6.18 11.90
C HIS A 125 -18.45 6.77 11.80
N MET A 126 -19.20 6.67 12.89
CA MET A 126 -20.44 7.42 13.05
C MET A 126 -20.15 8.91 13.04
N PRO A 127 -21.03 9.75 12.45
CA PRO A 127 -20.91 11.20 12.56
C PRO A 127 -20.83 11.64 14.03
N THR A 128 -20.00 12.65 14.29
CA THR A 128 -19.90 13.26 15.63
C THR A 128 -21.19 13.99 16.00
N LEU A 129 -21.45 14.17 17.30
CA LEU A 129 -22.62 14.93 17.79
C LEU A 129 -22.75 16.29 17.11
N LYS A 130 -21.64 17.02 16.97
CA LYS A 130 -21.59 18.30 16.26
C LYS A 130 -22.02 18.20 14.79
N GLN A 131 -21.63 17.13 14.08
CA GLN A 131 -22.04 16.94 12.69
C GLN A 131 -23.52 16.58 12.56
N ILE A 132 -24.06 15.84 13.52
CA ILE A 132 -25.48 15.52 13.61
C ILE A 132 -26.28 16.80 13.86
N GLU A 133 -25.85 17.63 14.82
CA GLU A 133 -26.45 18.94 15.12
C GLU A 133 -26.41 19.88 13.91
N ASP A 134 -25.31 19.87 13.16
CA ASP A 134 -25.14 20.64 11.92
C ASP A 134 -25.91 20.05 10.71
N ASN A 135 -26.66 18.95 10.86
CA ASN A 135 -27.28 18.17 9.77
C ASN A 135 -26.30 17.81 8.63
N LYS A 136 -25.01 17.62 8.96
CA LYS A 136 -23.97 17.25 8.00
C LYS A 136 -23.92 15.73 7.85
N SER A 137 -24.41 15.24 6.72
CA SER A 137 -24.22 13.85 6.29
C SER A 137 -22.91 13.67 5.51
N HIS A 138 -22.46 12.41 5.41
CA HIS A 138 -21.34 12.08 4.55
C HIS A 138 -21.65 12.38 3.08
N ASN A 139 -20.74 13.05 2.39
CA ASN A 139 -20.86 13.28 0.95
C ASN A 139 -20.52 11.99 0.20
N LEU A 140 -21.55 11.24 -0.21
CA LEU A 140 -21.43 9.93 -0.85
C LEU A 140 -20.77 10.00 -2.23
N ASN A 141 -21.03 11.05 -3.01
CA ASN A 141 -20.35 11.28 -4.29
C ASN A 141 -18.84 11.45 -4.11
N LYS A 142 -18.44 12.18 -3.06
CA LYS A 142 -17.02 12.36 -2.71
C LYS A 142 -16.39 11.05 -2.24
N LEU A 143 -17.12 10.23 -1.48
CA LEU A 143 -16.67 8.90 -1.07
C LEU A 143 -16.48 8.00 -2.28
N ARG A 144 -17.47 7.89 -3.18
CA ARG A 144 -17.40 7.08 -4.40
C ARG A 144 -16.19 7.47 -5.27
N SER A 145 -16.04 8.76 -5.58
CA SER A 145 -14.90 9.27 -6.35
C SER A 145 -13.56 8.98 -5.66
N ARG A 146 -13.52 8.96 -4.32
CA ARG A 146 -12.33 8.59 -3.58
C ARG A 146 -12.04 7.10 -3.67
N CYS A 147 -13.03 6.24 -3.51
CA CYS A 147 -12.88 4.80 -3.69
C CYS A 147 -12.32 4.45 -5.07
N GLU A 148 -12.85 5.07 -6.14
CA GLU A 148 -12.35 4.89 -7.50
C GLU A 148 -10.87 5.28 -7.67
N LYS A 149 -10.44 6.39 -7.06
CA LYS A 149 -9.04 6.83 -7.08
C LYS A 149 -8.12 5.82 -6.37
N ILE A 150 -8.58 5.29 -5.24
CA ILE A 150 -7.82 4.31 -4.45
C ILE A 150 -7.72 2.99 -5.21
N ILE A 151 -8.81 2.54 -5.83
CA ILE A 151 -8.82 1.35 -6.70
C ILE A 151 -7.76 1.47 -7.78
N LYS A 152 -7.73 2.58 -8.54
CA LYS A 152 -6.74 2.81 -9.59
C LYS A 152 -5.30 2.73 -9.06
N ALA A 153 -5.04 3.34 -7.90
CA ALA A 153 -3.70 3.32 -7.29
C ALA A 153 -3.30 1.93 -6.80
N LEU A 154 -4.23 1.18 -6.18
CA LEU A 154 -4.01 -0.19 -5.74
C LEU A 154 -3.84 -1.15 -6.93
N GLU A 155 -4.62 -0.98 -8.01
CA GLU A 155 -4.47 -1.77 -9.23
C GLU A 155 -3.09 -1.58 -9.85
N ALA A 156 -2.63 -0.33 -10.00
CA ALA A 156 -1.30 -0.03 -10.50
C ALA A 156 -0.20 -0.63 -9.62
N THR A 157 -0.39 -0.62 -8.30
CA THR A 157 0.54 -1.24 -7.34
C THR A 157 0.55 -2.77 -7.52
N LEU A 158 -0.61 -3.40 -7.47
CA LEU A 158 -0.80 -4.86 -7.44
C LEU A 158 -0.51 -5.56 -8.78
N SER A 159 -0.57 -4.82 -9.89
CA SER A 159 -0.21 -5.30 -11.22
C SER A 159 1.30 -5.26 -11.51
N SER A 160 2.10 -4.70 -10.61
CA SER A 160 3.56 -4.65 -10.77
C SER A 160 4.14 -6.07 -10.93
N PRO A 161 4.91 -6.33 -12.02
CA PRO A 161 5.51 -7.65 -12.28
C PRO A 161 6.60 -8.01 -11.26
N VAL A 162 7.22 -6.99 -10.66
CA VAL A 162 8.18 -7.11 -9.57
C VAL A 162 7.69 -6.26 -8.39
N PHE A 163 8.02 -6.66 -7.16
CA PHE A 163 7.58 -5.95 -5.96
C PHE A 163 8.42 -6.32 -4.74
N ASN A 164 8.45 -5.40 -3.76
CA ASN A 164 9.18 -5.52 -2.50
C ASN A 164 10.65 -5.96 -2.68
N ILE A 165 11.31 -5.39 -3.70
CA ILE A 165 12.72 -5.66 -3.95
C ILE A 165 13.55 -4.80 -3.01
N THR A 166 14.34 -5.46 -2.16
CA THR A 166 15.25 -4.80 -1.22
C THR A 166 16.68 -5.21 -1.56
N ILE A 167 17.46 -4.29 -2.12
CA ILE A 167 18.88 -4.49 -2.43
C ILE A 167 19.67 -3.44 -1.65
N GLY A 168 20.17 -3.83 -0.48
CA GLY A 168 20.95 -2.97 0.40
C GLY A 168 22.08 -3.74 1.07
N SER A 169 23.06 -3.01 1.59
CA SER A 169 24.03 -3.57 2.53
C SER A 169 23.38 -3.66 3.90
N PHE A 170 22.69 -4.77 4.14
CA PHE A 170 22.03 -5.05 5.41
C PHE A 170 23.09 -5.37 6.47
N SER A 171 22.98 -4.72 7.63
CA SER A 171 23.94 -4.96 8.72
C SER A 171 23.76 -6.37 9.23
N VAL A 172 24.72 -7.26 8.98
CA VAL A 172 24.75 -8.56 9.63
C VAL A 172 25.13 -8.29 11.07
N MET A 173 24.20 -8.42 12.01
CA MET A 173 24.58 -8.49 13.43
C MET A 173 25.46 -9.74 13.59
N VAL A 174 26.75 -9.52 13.77
CA VAL A 174 27.74 -10.53 14.15
C VAL A 174 27.67 -10.74 15.65
#